data_AF-A0A165PBI7-F1
#
_entry.id   AF-A0A165PBI7-F1
#
_cell.length_a   1.000
_cell.length_b   1.000
_cell.length_c   1.000
_cell.angle_alpha   90.00
_cell.angle_beta   90.00
_cell.angle_gamma   90.00
#
_symmetry.space_group_name_H-M   'P 1'
#
loop_
_entity.id
_entity.type
_entity.pdbx_description
1 polymer ?
#
loop_
_entity_poly.entity_id
_entity_poly.type
_entity_poly.pdbx_seq_one_letter_code
_entity_poly.pdbx_strand_id
1 'polypeptide(L)'
;MPRHSSGKKRAGASSRAPYPSPTLSTGSGRKGKASASGSPGKPKRATADRLLSLAGKLPPYNDWQGAAVDDASHYMYIFGGCPPPVATEELAPSSHLFRLDLKKSPMDWVDFTTRLRPLGHFASATEIPPRLGSGVAFFRHDMRPYLIIFGGWGSGQLRSEFITVDLVDLTWELHSEVSDGILRVEPAVTVVDDRVCVFGGRSGETFQNGPAESSFCVIRMNAQTRRWEWEKKDAPVPVPALDAPQGKLRWNQRSSIMTSIETAGVQSRSTATCPP
;
A
#
# COMPACT_ATOMS: atom_id res chain seq x y z
N MET A 1 41.46 -42.55 12.54
CA MET A 1 40.89 -42.49 11.17
C MET A 1 39.38 -42.65 11.30
N PRO A 2 38.61 -41.55 11.23
CA PRO A 2 37.68 -41.40 10.12
C PRO A 2 37.67 -40.00 9.50
N ARG A 3 37.15 -39.93 8.27
CA ARG A 3 37.36 -38.89 7.26
C ARG A 3 36.45 -37.68 7.44
N HIS A 4 37.05 -36.50 7.22
CA HIS A 4 36.39 -35.24 6.92
C HIS A 4 35.62 -35.28 5.58
N SER A 5 34.43 -34.68 5.54
CA SER A 5 33.81 -34.21 4.29
C SER A 5 33.35 -32.76 4.45
N SER A 6 34.13 -31.84 3.88
CA SER A 6 33.85 -30.42 3.80
C SER A 6 33.12 -30.08 2.50
N GLY A 7 31.81 -29.83 2.61
CA GLY A 7 30.99 -29.35 1.50
C GLY A 7 31.09 -27.84 1.33
N LYS A 8 31.90 -27.39 0.36
CA LYS A 8 31.92 -25.99 -0.12
C LYS A 8 30.63 -25.68 -0.90
N LYS A 9 29.76 -24.84 -0.36
CA LYS A 9 28.67 -24.20 -1.13
C LYS A 9 29.17 -22.88 -1.72
N ARG A 10 29.15 -22.78 -3.06
CA ARG A 10 29.40 -21.54 -3.82
C ARG A 10 28.16 -20.65 -3.75
N ALA A 11 28.32 -19.42 -3.28
CA ALA A 11 27.33 -18.36 -3.41
C ALA A 11 27.42 -17.77 -4.83
N GLY A 12 26.33 -17.85 -5.60
CA GLY A 12 26.19 -17.14 -6.86
C GLY A 12 25.70 -15.72 -6.59
N ALA A 13 26.54 -14.73 -6.89
CA ALA A 13 26.13 -13.33 -6.89
C ALA A 13 25.25 -13.08 -8.13
N SER A 14 23.99 -12.72 -7.91
CA SER A 14 23.06 -12.28 -8.96
C SER A 14 23.20 -10.78 -9.15
N SER A 15 23.88 -10.34 -10.21
CA SER A 15 23.94 -8.94 -10.61
C SER A 15 22.66 -8.56 -11.34
N ARG A 16 21.72 -7.92 -10.63
CA ARG A 16 20.55 -7.27 -11.26
C ARG A 16 21.00 -6.02 -12.00
N ALA A 17 20.61 -5.90 -13.26
CA ALA A 17 20.72 -4.69 -14.05
C ALA A 17 19.69 -3.64 -13.60
N PRO A 18 19.99 -2.33 -13.68
CA PRO A 18 19.05 -1.27 -13.36
C PRO A 18 17.90 -1.20 -14.38
N TYR A 19 16.69 -0.94 -13.91
CA TYR A 19 15.50 -0.74 -14.74
C TYR A 19 15.63 0.55 -15.58
N PRO A 20 15.24 0.54 -16.87
CA PRO A 20 15.23 1.75 -17.69
C PRO A 20 14.08 2.67 -17.27
N SER A 21 14.38 3.94 -17.02
CA SER A 21 13.38 4.99 -16.80
C SER A 21 12.62 5.30 -18.10
N PRO A 22 11.31 5.56 -18.06
CA PRO A 22 10.54 5.93 -19.23
C PRO A 22 10.92 7.34 -19.69
N THR A 23 11.46 7.45 -20.90
CA THR A 23 11.71 8.72 -21.58
C THR A 23 10.39 9.32 -22.08
N LEU A 24 10.00 10.45 -21.49
CA LEU A 24 8.92 11.29 -22.01
C LEU A 24 9.35 11.89 -23.35
N SER A 25 8.81 11.39 -24.46
CA SER A 25 9.07 11.95 -25.78
C SER A 25 8.39 13.32 -25.91
N THR A 26 9.19 14.37 -26.01
CA THR A 26 8.75 15.72 -26.38
C THR A 26 8.45 15.75 -27.88
N GLY A 27 7.18 15.53 -28.23
CA GLY A 27 6.69 15.62 -29.60
C GLY A 27 6.79 17.04 -30.14
N SER A 28 7.73 17.25 -31.06
CA SER A 28 7.94 18.48 -31.83
C SER A 28 6.78 18.79 -32.78
N GLY A 29 6.52 20.08 -32.96
CA GLY A 29 5.38 20.63 -33.68
C GLY A 29 5.19 20.22 -35.14
N ARG A 30 3.93 20.36 -35.56
CA ARG A 30 3.52 20.30 -36.97
C ARG A 30 2.58 21.48 -37.25
N LYS A 31 3.10 22.49 -37.96
CA LYS A 31 2.29 23.54 -38.60
C LYS A 31 1.62 22.93 -39.84
N GLY A 32 0.30 22.79 -39.80
CA GLY A 32 -0.52 22.27 -40.90
C GLY A 32 -1.52 23.30 -41.40
N LYS A 33 -1.52 23.49 -42.73
CA LYS A 33 -2.27 24.44 -43.55
C LYS A 33 -3.78 24.43 -43.33
N ALA A 34 -4.38 25.62 -43.43
CA ALA A 34 -5.81 25.84 -43.57
C ALA A 34 -6.30 25.39 -44.96
N SER A 35 -7.35 24.57 -44.99
CA SER A 35 -8.19 24.42 -46.18
C SER A 35 -9.61 23.96 -45.85
N ALA A 36 -10.55 24.70 -46.41
CA ALA A 36 -11.89 24.32 -46.86
C ALA A 36 -12.98 23.95 -45.83
N SER A 37 -14.02 24.79 -45.88
CA SER A 37 -15.36 24.67 -45.31
C SER A 37 -16.03 23.33 -45.64
N GLY A 38 -15.95 22.38 -44.71
CA GLY A 38 -16.88 21.27 -44.62
C GLY A 38 -17.96 21.60 -43.59
N SER A 39 -19.23 21.44 -43.98
CA SER A 39 -20.40 21.63 -43.11
C SER A 39 -20.18 21.00 -41.73
N PRO A 40 -20.59 21.66 -40.62
CA PRO A 40 -20.39 21.15 -39.28
C PRO A 40 -21.20 19.85 -39.13
N GLY A 41 -20.53 18.71 -39.32
CA GLY A 41 -21.10 17.42 -39.01
C GLY A 41 -21.49 17.46 -37.54
N LYS A 42 -22.79 17.28 -37.26
CA LYS A 42 -23.31 17.20 -35.88
C LYS A 42 -22.35 16.30 -35.10
N PRO A 43 -21.75 16.76 -33.99
CA PRO A 43 -20.85 15.95 -33.22
C PRO A 43 -21.59 14.64 -32.92
N LYS A 44 -21.06 13.52 -33.43
CA LYS A 44 -21.54 12.21 -33.02
C LYS A 44 -21.43 12.24 -31.51
N ARG A 45 -22.58 12.33 -30.85
CA ARG A 45 -22.73 12.30 -29.40
C ARG A 45 -22.09 10.97 -29.02
N ALA A 46 -20.81 11.00 -28.66
CA ALA A 46 -20.10 9.84 -28.18
C ALA A 46 -20.97 9.34 -27.04
N THR A 47 -21.57 8.18 -27.24
CA THR A 47 -22.58 7.62 -26.35
C THR A 47 -21.94 7.57 -24.98
N ALA A 48 -22.36 8.47 -24.11
CA ALA A 48 -21.95 8.54 -22.70
C ALA A 48 -22.39 7.28 -21.92
N ASP A 49 -23.05 6.35 -22.62
CA ASP A 49 -23.60 5.08 -22.14
C ASP A 49 -22.62 3.91 -22.22
N ARG A 50 -21.31 4.13 -22.41
CA ARG A 50 -20.34 3.22 -21.78
C ARG A 50 -20.31 3.49 -20.28
N LEU A 51 -21.49 3.41 -19.66
CA LEU A 51 -21.65 3.23 -18.24
C LEU A 51 -20.80 2.02 -17.90
N LEU A 52 -19.77 2.26 -17.10
CA LEU A 52 -18.93 1.22 -16.53
C LEU A 52 -19.86 0.28 -15.76
N SER A 53 -20.25 -0.82 -16.40
CA SER A 53 -21.10 -1.82 -15.77
C SER A 53 -20.26 -2.61 -14.77
N LEU A 54 -20.74 -2.66 -13.54
CA LEU A 54 -20.17 -3.49 -12.47
C LEU A 54 -20.98 -4.78 -12.40
N ALA A 55 -20.27 -5.90 -12.30
CA ALA A 55 -20.82 -7.24 -12.08
C ALA A 55 -20.21 -7.86 -10.81
N GLY A 56 -20.76 -9.00 -10.38
CA GLY A 56 -20.27 -9.77 -9.24
C GLY A 56 -20.85 -9.32 -7.89
N LYS A 57 -20.23 -9.78 -6.80
CA LYS A 57 -20.66 -9.48 -5.43
C LYS A 57 -20.03 -8.16 -4.99
N LEU A 58 -20.85 -7.12 -4.86
CA LEU A 58 -20.36 -5.80 -4.46
C LEU A 58 -19.83 -5.80 -3.02
N PRO A 59 -18.70 -5.13 -2.75
CA PRO A 59 -18.25 -4.90 -1.39
C PRO A 59 -19.24 -3.98 -0.65
N PRO A 60 -19.26 -4.03 0.69
CA PRO A 60 -19.99 -3.05 1.48
C PRO A 60 -19.30 -1.69 1.40
N TYR A 61 -19.68 -0.86 0.41
CA TYR A 61 -19.09 0.46 0.23
C TYR A 61 -19.40 1.39 1.41
N ASN A 62 -18.35 1.92 2.03
CA ASN A 62 -18.39 2.99 3.03
C ASN A 62 -17.03 3.68 3.07
N ASP A 63 -16.95 4.79 3.80
CA ASP A 63 -15.74 5.62 3.89
C ASP A 63 -14.64 4.99 4.75
N TRP A 64 -14.92 3.86 5.41
CA TRP A 64 -14.05 3.20 6.38
C TRP A 64 -13.33 1.97 5.81
N GLN A 65 -13.43 1.74 4.50
CA GLN A 65 -12.72 0.64 3.83
C GLN A 65 -11.33 1.10 3.38
N GLY A 66 -10.35 0.20 3.48
CA GLY A 66 -9.04 0.41 2.86
C GLY A 66 -9.05 -0.06 1.42
N ALA A 67 -8.31 0.62 0.54
CA ALA A 67 -8.20 0.25 -0.86
C ALA A 67 -6.75 0.29 -1.35
N ALA A 68 -6.43 -0.61 -2.27
CA ALA A 68 -5.14 -0.64 -2.96
C ALA A 68 -5.33 -1.02 -4.44
N VAL A 69 -4.44 -0.53 -5.30
CA VAL A 69 -4.47 -0.80 -6.74
C VAL A 69 -3.18 -1.50 -7.16
N ASP A 70 -3.32 -2.62 -7.87
CA ASP A 70 -2.22 -3.24 -8.62
C ASP A 70 -2.32 -2.79 -10.08
N ASP A 71 -1.62 -1.71 -10.41
CA ASP A 71 -1.63 -1.13 -11.76
C ASP A 71 -1.15 -2.11 -12.83
N ALA A 72 -0.19 -2.99 -12.50
CA ALA A 72 0.38 -3.93 -13.47
C ALA A 72 -0.62 -5.03 -13.84
N SER A 73 -1.37 -5.53 -12.87
CA SER A 73 -2.39 -6.56 -13.10
C SER A 73 -3.77 -5.98 -13.44
N HIS A 74 -3.97 -4.67 -13.21
CA HIS A 74 -5.23 -3.96 -13.33
C HIS A 74 -6.31 -4.51 -12.39
N TYR A 75 -5.93 -4.69 -11.12
CA TYR A 75 -6.84 -5.04 -10.05
C TYR A 75 -6.95 -3.92 -9.04
N MET A 76 -8.16 -3.72 -8.51
CA MET A 76 -8.38 -2.94 -7.30
C MET A 76 -8.79 -3.89 -6.19
N TYR A 77 -8.26 -3.69 -4.99
CA TYR A 77 -8.58 -4.46 -3.80
C TYR A 77 -9.25 -3.55 -2.78
N ILE A 78 -10.29 -4.05 -2.12
CA ILE A 78 -10.98 -3.37 -1.03
C ILE A 78 -11.01 -4.30 0.17
N PHE A 79 -10.65 -3.79 1.34
CA PHE A 79 -10.64 -4.54 2.58
C PHE A 79 -11.34 -3.79 3.73
N GLY A 80 -12.08 -4.54 4.54
CA GLY A 80 -12.70 -4.05 5.78
C GLY A 80 -13.97 -3.22 5.55
N GLY A 81 -14.14 -2.19 6.37
CA GLY A 81 -15.34 -1.34 6.36
C GLY A 81 -16.49 -1.92 7.18
N CYS A 82 -17.65 -1.27 7.12
CA CYS A 82 -18.87 -1.65 7.82
C CYS A 82 -19.96 -2.03 6.80
N PRO A 83 -20.55 -3.23 6.86
CA PRO A 83 -21.77 -3.53 6.12
C PRO A 83 -22.86 -2.50 6.44
N PRO A 84 -23.82 -2.28 5.52
CA PRO A 84 -24.98 -1.44 5.81
C PRO A 84 -25.61 -1.83 7.15
N PRO A 85 -26.00 -0.85 8.00
CA PRO A 85 -26.44 -1.13 9.35
C PRO A 85 -27.66 -2.07 9.34
N VAL A 86 -27.55 -3.17 10.07
CA VAL A 86 -28.66 -4.12 10.27
C VAL A 86 -29.50 -3.65 11.44
N ALA A 87 -30.25 -2.55 11.28
CA ALA A 87 -31.18 -1.97 12.27
C ALA A 87 -30.65 -1.64 13.69
N THR A 88 -29.49 -2.14 14.09
CA THR A 88 -28.80 -1.89 15.35
C THR A 88 -27.71 -0.86 15.07
N GLU A 89 -27.69 0.23 15.85
CA GLU A 89 -26.83 1.40 15.64
C GLU A 89 -25.33 1.15 15.81
N GLU A 90 -24.91 -0.08 16.10
CA GLU A 90 -23.51 -0.40 16.36
C GLU A 90 -22.74 -0.65 15.05
N LEU A 91 -21.62 0.07 14.89
CA LEU A 91 -20.67 -0.17 13.81
C LEU A 91 -20.12 -1.59 13.93
N ALA A 92 -20.34 -2.41 12.90
CA ALA A 92 -19.83 -3.79 12.83
C ALA A 92 -18.67 -3.85 11.82
N PRO A 93 -17.41 -3.78 12.27
CA PRO A 93 -16.25 -3.94 11.39
C PRO A 93 -16.31 -5.26 10.62
N SER A 94 -15.83 -5.25 9.39
CA SER A 94 -15.79 -6.42 8.51
C SER A 94 -14.37 -6.91 8.29
N SER A 95 -14.23 -8.22 8.05
CA SER A 95 -13.03 -8.90 7.57
C SER A 95 -13.01 -9.07 6.03
N HIS A 96 -14.01 -8.53 5.32
CA HIS A 96 -14.19 -8.83 3.92
C HIS A 96 -13.03 -8.30 3.06
N LEU A 97 -12.55 -9.14 2.15
CA LEU A 97 -11.59 -8.77 1.11
C LEU A 97 -12.22 -8.99 -0.27
N PHE A 98 -12.28 -7.94 -1.07
CA PHE A 98 -12.80 -7.98 -2.44
C PHE A 98 -11.75 -7.57 -3.44
N ARG A 99 -11.83 -8.12 -4.66
CA ARG A 99 -11.03 -7.73 -5.81
C ARG A 99 -11.92 -7.36 -6.99
N LEU A 100 -11.69 -6.20 -7.58
CA LEU A 100 -12.27 -5.77 -8.85
C LEU A 100 -11.29 -6.00 -9.99
N ASP A 101 -11.74 -6.65 -11.06
CA ASP A 101 -11.04 -6.74 -12.34
C ASP A 101 -11.34 -5.51 -13.21
N LEU A 102 -10.37 -4.61 -13.35
CA LEU A 102 -10.49 -3.36 -14.11
C LEU A 102 -10.33 -3.55 -15.63
N LYS A 103 -9.88 -4.73 -16.08
CA LYS A 103 -9.72 -5.05 -17.51
C LYS A 103 -11.00 -5.61 -18.12
N LYS A 104 -11.86 -6.24 -17.33
CA LYS A 104 -13.13 -6.80 -17.81
C LYS A 104 -14.17 -5.71 -18.10
N SER A 105 -15.09 -6.02 -19.01
CA SER A 105 -16.27 -5.21 -19.32
C SER A 105 -17.48 -6.14 -19.44
N PRO A 106 -18.39 -6.21 -18.43
CA PRO A 106 -18.40 -5.42 -17.19
C PRO A 106 -17.17 -5.68 -16.32
N MET A 107 -16.77 -4.69 -15.52
CA MET A 107 -15.78 -4.92 -14.46
C MET A 107 -16.41 -5.84 -13.40
N ASP A 108 -15.63 -6.76 -12.84
CA ASP A 108 -16.16 -7.90 -12.10
C ASP A 108 -15.58 -7.96 -10.68
N TRP A 109 -16.45 -7.89 -9.68
CA TRP A 109 -16.08 -8.04 -8.27
C TRP A 109 -16.07 -9.50 -7.84
N VAL A 110 -14.95 -9.91 -7.24
CA VAL A 110 -14.77 -11.25 -6.67
C VAL A 110 -14.50 -11.13 -5.17
N ASP A 111 -15.28 -11.86 -4.38
CA ASP A 111 -15.09 -11.99 -2.94
C ASP A 111 -13.98 -13.01 -2.64
N PHE A 112 -12.94 -12.57 -1.94
CA PHE A 112 -11.80 -13.39 -1.53
C PHE A 112 -11.90 -13.86 -0.08
N THR A 113 -12.83 -13.32 0.71
CA THR A 113 -12.89 -13.49 2.17
C THR A 113 -12.80 -14.95 2.60
N THR A 114 -13.65 -15.81 2.04
CA THR A 114 -13.73 -17.24 2.41
C THR A 114 -12.64 -18.10 1.78
N ARG A 115 -11.83 -17.52 0.89
CA ARG A 115 -10.73 -18.22 0.20
C ARG A 115 -9.40 -18.04 0.89
N LEU A 116 -9.31 -17.08 1.81
CA LEU A 116 -8.10 -16.78 2.56
C LEU A 116 -7.85 -17.83 3.63
N ARG A 117 -6.58 -18.21 3.81
CA ARG A 117 -6.15 -19.14 4.86
C ARG A 117 -5.07 -18.49 5.73
N PRO A 118 -5.14 -18.61 7.06
CA PRO A 118 -4.07 -18.07 7.90
C PRO A 118 -2.75 -18.85 7.72
N LEU A 119 -1.64 -18.19 8.05
CA LEU A 119 -0.33 -18.81 8.22
C LEU A 119 0.25 -18.48 9.61
N GLY A 120 1.28 -19.22 9.98
CA GLY A 120 2.06 -19.00 11.20
C GLY A 120 1.26 -19.26 12.48
N HIS A 121 1.45 -18.41 13.49
CA HIS A 121 0.83 -18.54 14.80
C HIS A 121 -0.70 -18.44 14.80
N PHE A 122 -1.29 -17.95 13.70
CA PHE A 122 -2.72 -17.79 13.54
C PHE A 122 -3.36 -18.91 12.72
N ALA A 123 -2.69 -20.04 12.51
CA ALA A 123 -3.22 -21.17 11.73
C ALA A 123 -4.63 -21.66 12.16
N SER A 124 -5.07 -21.35 13.39
CA SER A 124 -6.42 -21.64 13.90
C SER A 124 -7.46 -20.57 13.58
N ALA A 125 -7.08 -19.38 13.13
CA ALA A 125 -7.99 -18.29 12.79
C ALA A 125 -8.68 -18.55 11.45
N THR A 126 -9.99 -18.31 11.37
CA THR A 126 -10.76 -18.55 10.14
C THR A 126 -10.71 -17.40 9.15
N GLU A 127 -10.38 -16.19 9.61
CA GLU A 127 -10.41 -14.96 8.82
C GLU A 127 -9.42 -13.91 9.35
N ILE A 128 -9.12 -12.92 8.51
CA ILE A 128 -8.40 -11.71 8.95
C ILE A 128 -9.27 -10.99 9.99
N PRO A 129 -8.71 -10.50 11.12
CA PRO A 129 -9.50 -9.81 12.13
C PRO A 129 -10.26 -8.61 11.54
N PRO A 130 -11.59 -8.50 11.76
CA PRO A 130 -12.43 -7.44 11.22
C PRO A 130 -11.99 -6.04 11.65
N ARG A 131 -12.06 -5.05 10.74
CA ARG A 131 -11.62 -3.68 11.03
C ARG A 131 -12.19 -2.57 10.13
N LEU A 132 -12.21 -1.36 10.68
CA LEU A 132 -12.56 -0.10 10.04
C LEU A 132 -11.33 0.81 9.93
N GLY A 133 -11.26 1.59 8.86
CA GLY A 133 -10.25 2.64 8.66
C GLY A 133 -8.82 2.11 8.61
N SER A 134 -8.59 0.90 8.11
CA SER A 134 -7.21 0.41 7.97
C SER A 134 -6.52 1.04 6.77
N GLY A 135 -5.23 1.30 6.92
CA GLY A 135 -4.39 1.61 5.78
C GLY A 135 -4.11 0.34 4.98
N VAL A 136 -4.30 0.40 3.67
CA VAL A 136 -4.10 -0.74 2.77
C VAL A 136 -3.20 -0.31 1.63
N ALA A 137 -2.22 -1.15 1.27
CA ALA A 137 -1.33 -0.88 0.15
C ALA A 137 -1.01 -2.16 -0.62
N PHE A 138 -0.68 -2.01 -1.90
CA PHE A 138 -0.20 -3.09 -2.74
C PHE A 138 1.33 -3.15 -2.68
N PHE A 139 1.87 -4.36 -2.54
CA PHE A 139 3.31 -4.61 -2.49
C PHE A 139 3.67 -5.76 -3.42
N ARG A 140 4.82 -5.68 -4.08
CA ARG A 140 5.36 -6.78 -4.88
C ARG A 140 6.78 -7.09 -4.44
N HIS A 141 7.02 -8.32 -4.03
CA HIS A 141 8.34 -8.81 -3.62
C HIS A 141 8.70 -10.05 -4.43
N ASP A 142 9.85 -10.02 -5.11
CA ASP A 142 10.26 -11.09 -6.03
C ASP A 142 9.13 -11.54 -6.98
N MET A 143 8.49 -10.58 -7.63
CA MET A 143 7.35 -10.74 -8.55
C MET A 143 6.06 -11.28 -7.90
N ARG A 144 6.08 -11.55 -6.60
CA ARG A 144 4.92 -12.06 -5.87
C ARG A 144 4.08 -10.91 -5.29
N PRO A 145 2.79 -10.84 -5.62
CA PRO A 145 1.89 -9.77 -5.16
C PRO A 145 1.38 -10.02 -3.75
N TYR A 146 1.40 -8.96 -2.94
CA TYR A 146 0.88 -8.93 -1.58
C TYR A 146 -0.02 -7.72 -1.39
N LEU A 147 -1.00 -7.84 -0.49
CA LEU A 147 -1.60 -6.68 0.16
C LEU A 147 -0.99 -6.51 1.55
N ILE A 148 -0.75 -5.26 1.90
CA ILE A 148 -0.40 -4.84 3.25
C ILE A 148 -1.63 -4.23 3.89
N ILE A 149 -1.94 -4.60 5.11
CA ILE A 149 -3.02 -4.04 5.93
C ILE A 149 -2.40 -3.61 7.25
N PHE A 150 -2.60 -2.34 7.64
CA PHE A 150 -2.07 -1.80 8.88
C PHE A 150 -3.11 -1.02 9.66
N GLY A 151 -3.14 -1.25 10.97
CA GLY A 151 -3.96 -0.53 11.93
C GLY A 151 -5.47 -0.72 11.71
N GLY A 152 -6.23 0.31 12.07
CA GLY A 152 -7.69 0.36 12.02
C GLY A 152 -8.35 0.31 13.41
N TRP A 153 -9.65 0.11 13.43
CA TRP A 153 -10.45 -0.09 14.64
C TRP A 153 -11.28 -1.37 14.51
N GLY A 154 -11.27 -2.22 15.54
CA GLY A 154 -11.97 -3.49 15.54
C GLY A 154 -12.11 -4.11 16.92
N SER A 155 -13.26 -4.72 17.21
CA SER A 155 -13.62 -5.24 18.55
C SER A 155 -13.57 -4.16 19.64
N GLY A 156 -14.05 -2.95 19.36
CA GLY A 156 -14.11 -1.86 20.34
C GLY A 156 -12.81 -1.08 20.54
N GLN A 157 -11.70 -1.48 19.93
CA GLN A 157 -10.37 -0.89 20.17
C GLN A 157 -9.62 -0.56 18.89
N LEU A 158 -8.70 0.42 18.97
CA LEU A 158 -7.72 0.66 17.93
C LEU A 158 -6.76 -0.53 17.78
N ARG A 159 -6.16 -0.62 16.61
CA ARG A 159 -5.33 -1.73 16.15
C ARG A 159 -3.98 -1.20 15.67
N SER A 160 -2.93 -1.99 15.85
CA SER A 160 -1.56 -1.73 15.33
C SER A 160 -1.03 -2.91 14.54
N GLU A 161 -1.88 -3.91 14.30
CA GLU A 161 -1.54 -5.14 13.60
C GLU A 161 -1.07 -4.84 12.16
N PHE A 162 0.09 -5.39 11.81
CA PHE A 162 0.63 -5.42 10.46
C PHE A 162 0.38 -6.79 9.82
N ILE A 163 -0.45 -6.82 8.80
CA ILE A 163 -0.88 -8.05 8.13
C ILE A 163 -0.46 -8.02 6.67
N THR A 164 0.06 -9.14 6.19
CA THR A 164 0.28 -9.35 4.77
C THR A 164 -0.68 -10.40 4.24
N VAL A 165 -1.25 -10.16 3.06
CA VAL A 165 -2.07 -11.12 2.32
C VAL A 165 -1.33 -11.50 1.05
N ASP A 166 -0.98 -12.77 0.91
CA ASP A 166 -0.44 -13.33 -0.32
C ASP A 166 -1.57 -13.55 -1.33
N LEU A 167 -1.51 -12.83 -2.45
CA LEU A 167 -2.58 -12.84 -3.45
C LEU A 167 -2.48 -14.03 -4.42
N VAL A 168 -1.40 -14.82 -4.37
CA VAL A 168 -1.23 -16.03 -5.18
C VAL A 168 -1.75 -17.23 -4.42
N ASP A 169 -1.25 -17.45 -3.20
CA ASP A 169 -1.61 -18.62 -2.39
C ASP A 169 -2.92 -18.42 -1.61
N LEU A 170 -3.43 -17.18 -1.63
CA LEU A 170 -4.58 -16.73 -0.85
C LEU A 170 -4.40 -17.06 0.61
N THR A 171 -3.25 -16.63 1.14
CA THR A 171 -2.90 -16.80 2.54
C THR A 171 -2.71 -15.44 3.20
N TRP A 172 -2.83 -15.38 4.53
CA TRP A 172 -2.52 -14.17 5.28
C TRP A 172 -1.71 -14.48 6.54
N GLU A 173 -0.91 -13.52 6.96
CA GLU A 173 -0.04 -13.63 8.13
C GLU A 173 -0.04 -12.32 8.91
N LEU A 174 -0.12 -12.42 10.24
CA LEU A 174 0.10 -11.32 11.17
C LEU A 174 1.57 -11.31 11.60
N HIS A 175 2.25 -10.19 11.39
CA HIS A 175 3.66 -10.01 11.76
C HIS A 175 3.75 -9.33 13.12
N SER A 176 3.84 -10.14 14.18
CA SER A 176 3.81 -9.65 15.56
C SER A 176 5.03 -8.80 15.92
N GLU A 177 6.18 -9.03 15.28
CA GLU A 177 7.43 -8.30 15.48
C GLU A 177 7.35 -6.81 15.09
N VAL A 178 6.39 -6.45 14.23
CA VAL A 178 6.13 -5.07 13.79
C VAL A 178 4.70 -4.61 14.10
N SER A 179 4.01 -5.32 15.00
CA SER A 179 2.65 -5.00 15.47
C SER A 179 2.64 -4.41 16.88
N ASP A 180 3.61 -3.56 17.21
CA ASP A 180 4.02 -3.23 18.58
C ASP A 180 3.46 -1.90 19.12
N GLY A 181 2.14 -1.71 18.98
CA GLY A 181 1.37 -0.72 19.76
C GLY A 181 1.26 0.67 19.14
N ILE A 182 1.67 0.88 17.89
CA ILE A 182 1.36 2.12 17.16
C ILE A 182 -0.10 2.05 16.71
N LEU A 183 -1.01 2.33 17.65
CA LEU A 183 -2.44 2.26 17.47
C LEU A 183 -2.92 3.43 16.62
N ARG A 184 -3.37 3.16 15.40
CA ARG A 184 -3.87 4.20 14.50
C ARG A 184 -5.02 3.72 13.65
N VAL A 185 -5.96 4.63 13.43
CA VAL A 185 -6.97 4.50 12.40
C VAL A 185 -6.76 5.52 11.29
N GLU A 186 -7.19 5.17 10.09
CA GLU A 186 -7.03 5.89 8.83
C GLU A 186 -5.58 6.30 8.51
N PRO A 187 -4.56 5.44 8.74
CA PRO A 187 -3.21 5.78 8.34
C PRO A 187 -3.11 5.75 6.81
N ALA A 188 -2.34 6.69 6.25
CA ALA A 188 -1.93 6.59 4.86
C ALA A 188 -0.77 5.59 4.76
N VAL A 189 -0.98 4.50 4.03
CA VAL A 189 0.03 3.44 3.84
C VAL A 189 0.46 3.43 2.39
N THR A 190 1.77 3.41 2.16
CA THR A 190 2.36 3.30 0.83
C THR A 190 3.59 2.41 0.87
N VAL A 191 4.05 1.98 -0.29
CA VAL A 191 5.18 1.08 -0.43
C VAL A 191 6.20 1.69 -1.38
N VAL A 192 7.45 1.75 -0.93
CA VAL A 192 8.60 2.24 -1.69
C VAL A 192 9.69 1.20 -1.60
N ASP A 193 10.02 0.56 -2.73
CA ASP A 193 10.95 -0.56 -2.81
C ASP A 193 10.60 -1.71 -1.84
N ASP A 194 11.47 -1.98 -0.86
CA ASP A 194 11.32 -2.99 0.19
C ASP A 194 10.75 -2.44 1.50
N ARG A 195 10.17 -1.23 1.47
CA ARG A 195 9.67 -0.51 2.65
C ARG A 195 8.19 -0.21 2.57
N VAL A 196 7.48 -0.48 3.65
CA VAL A 196 6.15 0.06 3.92
C VAL A 196 6.29 1.32 4.75
N CYS A 197 5.76 2.42 4.24
CA CYS A 197 5.72 3.69 4.93
C CYS A 197 4.29 3.96 5.40
N VAL A 198 4.14 4.24 6.69
CA VAL A 198 2.88 4.54 7.35
C VAL A 198 2.91 5.99 7.80
N PHE A 199 1.95 6.81 7.39
CA PHE A 199 1.91 8.24 7.69
C PHE A 199 0.62 8.63 8.38
N GLY A 200 0.74 9.44 9.43
CA GLY A 200 -0.39 10.06 10.12
C GLY A 200 -1.42 9.03 10.59
N GLY A 201 -2.69 9.36 10.39
CA GLY A 201 -3.83 8.66 10.98
C GLY A 201 -4.31 9.37 12.24
N ARG A 202 -5.12 8.68 13.04
CA ARG A 202 -5.68 9.18 14.30
C ARG A 202 -5.42 8.18 15.42
N SER A 203 -5.05 8.67 16.59
CA SER A 203 -4.86 7.86 17.80
C SER A 203 -5.99 8.10 18.83
N GLY A 204 -5.96 7.43 19.98
CA GLY A 204 -6.93 7.65 21.07
C GLY A 204 -7.89 6.48 21.31
N GLU A 205 -8.83 6.67 22.22
CA GLU A 205 -9.72 5.58 22.66
C GLU A 205 -10.89 5.33 21.71
N THR A 206 -11.25 6.34 20.90
CA THR A 206 -12.41 6.27 20.00
C THR A 206 -12.00 6.50 18.55
N PHE A 207 -12.72 5.82 17.66
CA PHE A 207 -12.52 5.88 16.22
C PHE A 207 -12.71 7.28 15.61
N GLN A 208 -13.70 8.06 16.08
CA GLN A 208 -14.10 9.32 15.42
C GLN A 208 -13.44 10.58 15.98
N ASN A 209 -12.95 10.55 17.22
CA ASN A 209 -12.54 11.76 17.95
C ASN A 209 -11.05 11.77 18.34
N GLY A 210 -10.25 10.92 17.71
CA GLY A 210 -8.82 10.86 17.90
C GLY A 210 -8.07 12.10 17.39
N PRO A 211 -7.01 12.57 18.08
CA PRO A 211 -6.12 13.58 17.52
C PRO A 211 -5.45 13.03 16.26
N ALA A 212 -5.24 13.92 15.28
CA ALA A 212 -4.48 13.58 14.09
C ALA A 212 -2.99 13.43 14.43
N GLU A 213 -2.39 12.33 13.96
CA GLU A 213 -0.99 12.04 14.18
C GLU A 213 -0.10 12.76 13.17
N SER A 214 0.95 13.41 13.67
CA SER A 214 1.97 14.09 12.86
C SER A 214 3.29 13.32 12.86
N SER A 215 3.20 11.99 12.72
CA SER A 215 4.33 11.08 12.73
C SER A 215 4.23 10.03 11.63
N PHE A 216 5.36 9.40 11.33
CA PHE A 216 5.48 8.36 10.32
C PHE A 216 6.26 7.17 10.86
N CYS A 217 6.01 6.01 10.27
CA CYS A 217 6.75 4.79 10.54
C CYS A 217 7.25 4.18 9.22
N VAL A 218 8.35 3.46 9.30
CA VAL A 218 8.94 2.73 8.17
C VAL A 218 9.21 1.31 8.62
N ILE A 219 8.55 0.36 7.96
CA ILE A 219 8.74 -1.07 8.15
C ILE A 219 9.44 -1.60 6.91
N ARG A 220 10.50 -2.37 7.09
CA ARG A 220 11.33 -2.87 5.99
C ARG A 220 11.30 -4.39 5.96
N MET A 221 11.22 -4.96 4.76
CA MET A 221 11.46 -6.39 4.54
C MET A 221 12.97 -6.68 4.56
N ASN A 222 13.43 -7.49 5.51
CA ASN A 222 14.79 -7.98 5.52
C ASN A 222 14.96 -9.07 4.44
N ALA A 223 15.84 -8.83 3.47
CA ALA A 223 16.01 -9.71 2.31
C ALA A 223 16.57 -11.10 2.66
N GLN A 224 17.36 -11.19 3.74
CA GLN A 224 18.02 -12.41 4.17
C GLN A 224 17.08 -13.27 5.00
N THR A 225 16.39 -12.68 5.97
CA THR A 225 15.50 -13.41 6.90
C THR A 225 14.08 -13.54 6.36
N ARG A 226 13.71 -12.71 5.36
CA ARG A 226 12.33 -12.57 4.85
C ARG A 226 11.34 -12.21 5.95
N ARG A 227 11.79 -11.43 6.93
CA ARG A 227 10.98 -10.91 8.04
C ARG A 227 10.83 -9.41 7.95
N TRP A 228 9.75 -8.90 8.50
CA TRP A 228 9.53 -7.47 8.61
C TRP A 228 10.21 -6.93 9.85
N GLU A 229 10.86 -5.78 9.72
CA GLU A 229 11.60 -5.14 10.80
C GLU A 229 11.28 -3.64 10.82
N TRP A 230 11.25 -3.05 12.01
CA TRP A 230 11.15 -1.59 12.12
C TRP A 230 12.45 -0.95 11.65
N GLU A 231 12.36 -0.09 10.64
CA GLU A 231 13.45 0.83 10.27
C GLU A 231 13.31 2.16 11.01
N LYS A 232 12.07 2.67 11.11
CA LYS A 232 11.71 3.86 11.91
C LYS A 232 10.36 3.65 12.57
N LYS A 233 10.28 3.94 13.86
CA LYS A 233 9.06 3.78 14.65
C LYS A 233 8.58 5.15 15.16
N ASP A 234 7.35 5.51 14.80
CA ASP A 234 6.64 6.70 15.29
C ASP A 234 7.46 8.01 15.28
N ALA A 235 8.23 8.22 14.20
CA ALA A 235 9.10 9.37 14.08
C ALA A 235 8.28 10.63 13.72
N PRO A 236 8.57 11.81 14.28
CA PRO A 236 7.85 13.03 13.92
C PRO A 236 8.08 13.38 12.44
N VAL A 237 7.04 13.89 11.78
CA VAL A 237 7.19 14.40 10.40
C VAL A 237 8.13 15.61 10.43
N PRO A 238 9.20 15.64 9.62
CA PRO A 238 10.08 16.79 9.55
C PRO A 238 9.30 18.02 9.12
N VAL A 239 9.22 19.03 9.99
CA VAL A 239 8.69 20.33 9.62
C VAL A 239 9.78 21.03 8.83
N PRO A 240 9.56 21.41 7.56
CA PRO A 240 10.54 22.21 6.83
C PRO A 240 10.84 23.46 7.63
N ALA A 241 12.12 23.74 7.90
CA ALA A 241 12.52 24.98 8.55
C ALA A 241 11.93 26.15 7.73
N LEU A 242 11.06 26.93 8.36
CA LEU A 242 10.37 28.07 7.75
C LEU A 242 11.32 29.20 7.33
N ASP A 243 12.62 29.03 7.55
CA ASP A 243 13.68 29.98 7.19
C ASP A 243 13.96 30.03 5.67
N ALA A 244 13.35 29.16 4.87
CA ALA A 244 13.33 29.34 3.42
C ALA A 244 12.44 30.55 3.08
N PRO A 245 12.98 31.62 2.45
CA PRO A 245 12.21 32.82 2.16
C PRO A 245 10.94 32.44 1.39
N GLN A 246 9.78 32.91 1.86
CA GLN A 246 8.43 32.61 1.36
C GLN A 246 8.17 33.00 -0.11
N GLY A 247 9.22 33.31 -0.87
CA GLY A 247 9.18 33.58 -2.30
C GLY A 247 8.91 32.32 -3.12
N LYS A 248 7.63 32.05 -3.39
CA LYS A 248 7.13 31.11 -4.41
C LYS A 248 7.57 29.65 -4.18
N LEU A 249 6.89 28.98 -3.25
CA LEU A 249 6.74 27.51 -3.30
C LEU A 249 6.08 27.14 -4.65
N ARG A 250 6.90 26.85 -5.66
CA ARG A 250 6.44 26.24 -6.90
C ARG A 250 6.05 24.79 -6.59
N TRP A 251 4.88 24.36 -7.05
CA TRP A 251 4.35 23.00 -6.96
C TRP A 251 5.28 21.88 -7.48
N ASN A 252 6.44 22.22 -8.03
CA ASN A 252 7.46 21.29 -8.51
C ASN A 252 8.39 20.75 -7.40
N GLN A 253 8.19 21.12 -6.12
CA GLN A 253 9.00 20.66 -4.99
C GLN A 253 8.56 19.32 -4.35
N ARG A 254 7.66 18.55 -5.00
CA ARG A 254 7.28 17.20 -4.53
C ARG A 254 8.44 16.21 -4.39
N SER A 255 9.58 16.47 -5.02
CA SER A 255 10.81 15.67 -4.85
C SER A 255 11.43 15.82 -3.45
N SER A 256 11.25 16.95 -2.77
CA SER A 256 12.00 17.26 -1.53
C SER A 256 11.62 16.41 -0.32
N ILE A 257 10.35 16.01 -0.17
CA ILE A 257 9.91 15.25 1.02
C ILE A 257 10.42 13.80 0.96
N MET A 258 10.37 13.18 -0.22
CA MET A 258 10.98 11.86 -0.44
C MET A 258 12.50 11.93 -0.25
N THR A 259 13.17 12.97 -0.76
CA THR A 259 14.61 13.18 -0.53
C THR A 259 14.93 13.41 0.95
N SER A 260 14.07 14.07 1.73
CA SER A 260 14.27 14.22 3.19
C SER A 260 14.10 12.90 3.94
N ILE A 261 13.15 12.04 3.52
CA ILE A 261 12.99 10.68 4.08
C ILE A 261 14.21 9.82 3.72
N GLU A 262 14.68 9.89 2.47
CA GLU A 262 15.91 9.22 2.01
C GLU A 262 17.14 9.72 2.77
N THR A 263 17.31 11.04 2.93
CA THR A 263 18.46 11.64 3.62
C THR A 263 18.48 11.26 5.11
N ALA A 264 17.31 11.27 5.76
CA ALA A 264 17.16 10.81 7.13
C ALA A 264 17.33 9.28 7.27
N GLY A 265 17.22 8.50 6.19
CA GLY A 265 17.51 7.06 6.17
C GLY A 265 18.96 6.73 5.84
N VAL A 266 19.65 7.60 5.08
CA VAL A 266 21.05 7.42 4.67
C VAL A 266 22.05 7.84 5.76
N GLN A 267 21.71 8.82 6.61
CA GLN A 267 22.61 9.28 7.69
C GLN A 267 22.87 8.25 8.80
N SER A 268 22.13 7.13 8.87
CA SER A 268 22.37 6.07 9.86
C SER A 268 23.39 4.99 9.42
N ARG A 269 24.04 5.15 8.25
CA ARG A 269 24.98 4.14 7.69
C ARG A 269 26.44 4.57 7.54
N SER A 270 26.93 5.52 8.33
CA SER A 270 28.35 5.90 8.29
C SER A 270 28.99 5.95 9.67
N THR A 271 29.36 4.78 10.21
CA THR A 271 30.59 4.55 11.01
C THR A 271 30.76 3.05 11.21
N ALA A 272 31.40 2.37 10.25
CA ALA A 272 32.02 1.07 10.48
C ALA A 272 33.35 1.06 9.73
N THR A 273 34.37 1.65 10.34
CA THR A 273 35.77 1.47 9.96
C THR A 273 36.19 0.04 10.32
N CYS A 274 36.56 -0.76 9.33
CA CYS A 274 37.28 -2.02 9.55
C CYS A 274 38.66 -1.71 10.15
N PRO A 275 39.09 -2.41 11.23
CA PRO A 275 40.49 -2.42 11.62
C PRO A 275 41.30 -3.36 10.70
N PRO A 276 42.64 -3.20 10.66
CA PRO A 276 43.55 -3.93 9.76
C PRO A 276 43.57 -5.45 9.97
#